data_AF-A0A7F5RLF7-F1
#
_entry.id   AF-A0A7F5RLF7-F1
#
_cell.length_a   1.000
_cell.length_b   1.000
_cell.length_c   1.000
_cell.angle_alpha   90.00
_cell.angle_beta   90.00
_cell.angle_gamma   90.00
#
_symmetry.space_group_name_H-M   'P 1'
#
loop_
_entity.id
_entity.type
_entity.pdbx_description
1 polymer ?
#
loop_
_entity_poly.entity_id
_entity_poly.type
_entity_poly.pdbx_seq_one_letter_code
_entity_poly.pdbx_strand_id
1 'polypeptide(L)'
;MAAVGDNTSSVAEKFKHLSIENKTGFGAAENDQINILSNNSLPLQEVYKLALNFYKEKEGKAVHLSYEDKLQLVAFSQQVSHGPLSEAVSKLPPLGALDVVGRDRRLAWQKLGNLDADQARRGFVELLYRRCPLFNAYTEAHRCEKEEQERLIEEERKRRLLEEEERKKLEAEEKLKREQLEKEELIKQQIKQALNQQTYEQFRNYAEQQFPGDPEKQGTLIKQLQEQHYIQYMQQLQAVHRDEEIILKGTDNEVNANEEKTQTTEQSSDDLNNGSPPALSSLSETLVPANMWTRSDIQAFKQAVSQAEGDGVVRVGHGETVTVRVPTHKDGSRIFWEFATDHYDIG
;
A
#
# COMPACT_ATOMS: atom_id res chain seq x y z
N MET A 1 59.37 49.92 -43.26
CA MET A 1 58.29 50.90 -43.51
C MET A 1 57.45 50.36 -44.65
N ALA A 2 56.24 49.86 -44.35
CA ALA A 2 54.94 50.53 -44.56
C ALA A 2 54.32 50.03 -45.90
N ALA A 3 53.03 49.71 -46.03
CA ALA A 3 51.86 50.01 -45.22
C ALA A 3 50.76 48.93 -45.36
N VAL A 4 49.93 48.86 -44.33
CA VAL A 4 48.65 48.15 -44.22
C VAL A 4 47.52 49.04 -44.77
N GLY A 5 46.52 48.44 -45.41
CA GLY A 5 45.21 49.03 -45.70
C GLY A 5 44.23 47.88 -46.00
N ASP A 6 43.52 47.34 -45.01
CA ASP A 6 42.24 47.79 -44.43
C ASP A 6 41.02 47.43 -45.30
N ASN A 7 40.37 46.32 -44.94
CA ASN A 7 39.16 45.80 -45.59
C ASN A 7 38.07 45.47 -44.55
N THR A 8 38.08 46.19 -43.43
CA THR A 8 37.19 45.96 -42.28
C THR A 8 35.85 46.71 -42.38
N SER A 9 35.70 47.59 -43.37
CA SER A 9 34.52 48.47 -43.49
C SER A 9 33.26 47.80 -44.07
N SER A 10 33.39 46.73 -44.86
CA SER A 10 32.22 46.12 -45.54
C SER A 10 31.35 45.21 -44.66
N VAL A 11 31.90 44.66 -43.56
CA VAL A 11 31.15 43.77 -42.65
C VAL A 11 30.37 44.58 -41.60
N ALA A 12 30.85 45.78 -41.25
CA ALA A 12 30.21 46.63 -40.25
C ALA A 12 28.87 47.25 -40.71
N GLU A 13 28.65 47.40 -42.02
CA GLU A 13 27.40 47.99 -42.53
C GLU A 13 26.23 46.99 -42.62
N LYS A 14 26.49 45.67 -42.70
CA LYS A 14 25.43 44.65 -42.69
C LYS A 14 24.82 44.39 -41.31
N PHE A 15 25.45 44.88 -40.24
CA PHE A 15 24.97 44.70 -38.86
C PHE A 15 24.15 45.88 -38.30
N LYS A 16 24.04 46.99 -39.02
CA LYS A 16 23.24 48.15 -38.57
C LYS A 16 21.74 48.04 -38.85
N HIS A 17 21.27 46.99 -39.52
CA HIS A 17 19.86 46.81 -39.86
C HIS A 17 19.10 45.80 -38.98
N LEU A 18 19.72 45.34 -37.88
CA LEU A 18 19.08 44.48 -36.86
C LEU A 18 18.94 45.26 -35.55
N SER A 19 18.38 46.47 -35.64
CA SER A 19 17.80 47.13 -34.47
C SER A 19 16.53 46.38 -34.07
N ILE A 20 16.55 45.77 -32.89
CA ILE A 20 15.39 45.16 -32.24
C ILE A 20 14.43 46.30 -31.89
N GLU A 21 13.43 46.52 -32.75
CA GLU A 21 12.22 47.21 -32.35
C GLU A 21 11.45 46.32 -31.37
N ASN A 22 11.23 46.83 -30.15
CA ASN A 22 10.22 46.31 -29.24
C ASN A 22 8.84 46.47 -29.89
N LYS A 23 8.41 45.47 -30.66
CA LYS A 23 7.01 45.29 -31.05
C LYS A 23 6.41 44.15 -30.24
N THR A 24 5.61 44.56 -29.27
CA THR A 24 4.59 43.77 -28.60
C THR A 24 3.67 43.15 -29.65
N GLY A 25 3.75 41.83 -29.82
CA GLY A 25 2.87 41.13 -30.75
C GLY A 25 3.29 39.69 -31.08
N PHE A 26 3.37 38.81 -30.10
CA PHE A 26 3.31 37.36 -30.33
C PHE A 26 2.45 36.71 -29.25
N GLY A 27 1.20 36.44 -29.61
CA GLY A 27 0.18 35.89 -28.73
C GLY A 27 0.11 34.35 -28.78
N ALA A 28 -0.33 33.82 -27.64
CA ALA A 28 -0.88 32.48 -27.39
C ALA A 28 0.08 31.28 -27.23
N ALA A 29 1.12 31.09 -28.04
CA ALA A 29 1.89 29.82 -28.02
C ALA A 29 2.98 29.72 -26.93
N GLU A 30 3.49 30.85 -26.40
CA GLU A 30 4.50 30.86 -25.33
C GLU A 30 3.91 30.63 -23.92
N ASN A 31 2.65 31.04 -23.71
CA ASN A 31 2.00 30.92 -22.41
C ASN A 31 1.72 29.47 -22.00
N ASP A 32 1.54 28.56 -22.97
CA ASP A 32 1.34 27.13 -22.69
C ASP A 32 2.66 26.42 -22.29
N GLN A 33 3.82 26.91 -22.75
CA GLN A 33 5.13 26.30 -22.47
C GLN A 33 5.71 26.75 -21.12
N ILE A 34 5.49 28.01 -20.73
CA ILE A 34 5.88 28.53 -19.41
C ILE A 34 5.13 27.78 -18.30
N ASN A 35 3.91 27.29 -18.57
CA ASN A 35 3.09 26.49 -17.66
C ASN A 35 3.62 25.08 -17.40
N ILE A 36 4.48 24.53 -18.26
CA ILE A 36 5.05 23.17 -18.10
C ILE A 36 5.99 23.10 -16.89
N LEU A 37 6.74 24.17 -16.62
CA LEU A 37 7.59 24.25 -15.42
C LEU A 37 6.77 24.52 -14.15
N SER A 38 5.64 25.22 -14.27
CA SER A 38 4.75 25.58 -13.15
C SER A 38 3.87 24.41 -12.68
N ASN A 39 3.52 23.48 -13.57
CA ASN A 39 2.72 22.29 -13.27
C ASN A 39 3.54 21.07 -12.79
N ASN A 40 4.87 21.22 -12.66
CA ASN A 40 5.73 20.15 -12.19
C ASN A 40 5.72 20.11 -10.65
N SER A 41 5.05 19.12 -10.08
CA SER A 41 5.06 18.83 -8.63
C SER A 41 6.46 18.44 -8.08
N LEU A 42 7.47 18.33 -8.95
CA LEU A 42 8.85 18.02 -8.57
C LEU A 42 9.67 19.31 -8.39
N PRO A 43 10.52 19.41 -7.36
CA PRO A 43 11.44 20.53 -7.20
C PRO A 43 12.32 20.72 -8.44
N LEU A 44 12.57 21.97 -8.82
CA LEU A 44 13.41 22.31 -9.98
C LEU A 44 14.78 21.59 -9.98
N GLN A 45 15.37 21.41 -8.81
CA GLN A 45 16.64 20.70 -8.66
C GLN A 45 16.54 19.22 -9.05
N GLU A 46 15.41 18.57 -8.75
CA GLU A 46 15.16 17.17 -9.14
C GLU A 46 14.92 17.07 -10.64
N VAL A 47 14.09 17.96 -11.20
CA VAL A 47 13.84 18.01 -12.65
C VAL A 47 15.13 18.28 -13.42
N TYR A 48 16.00 19.16 -12.92
CA TYR A 48 17.31 19.42 -13.52
C TYR A 48 18.23 18.19 -13.49
N LYS A 49 18.24 17.40 -12.40
CA LYS A 49 18.99 16.13 -12.35
C LYS A 49 18.46 15.13 -13.37
N LEU A 50 17.14 14.99 -13.47
CA LEU A 50 16.48 14.16 -14.48
C LEU A 50 16.85 14.63 -15.89
N ALA A 51 16.87 15.94 -16.14
CA ALA A 51 17.26 16.54 -17.41
C ALA A 51 18.73 16.23 -17.77
N LEU A 52 19.64 16.36 -16.81
CA LEU A 52 21.06 16.03 -17.01
C LEU A 52 21.26 14.55 -17.33
N ASN A 53 20.57 13.66 -16.60
CA ASN A 53 20.66 12.21 -16.84
C ASN A 53 20.09 11.86 -18.21
N PHE A 54 18.90 12.37 -18.54
CA PHE A 54 18.27 12.18 -19.84
C PHE A 54 19.17 12.67 -20.98
N TYR A 55 19.74 13.87 -20.86
CA TYR A 55 20.66 14.41 -21.84
C TYR A 55 21.87 13.49 -22.05
N LYS A 56 22.54 13.06 -20.97
CA LYS A 56 23.70 12.16 -21.05
C LYS A 56 23.38 10.80 -21.68
N GLU A 57 22.22 10.22 -21.38
CA GLU A 57 21.85 8.89 -21.85
C GLU A 57 21.31 8.86 -23.28
N LYS A 58 20.56 9.90 -23.66
CA LYS A 58 19.82 9.95 -24.92
C LYS A 58 20.51 10.79 -26.00
N GLU A 59 21.55 11.56 -25.66
CA GLU A 59 22.34 12.30 -26.64
C GLU A 59 22.94 11.35 -27.69
N GLY A 60 22.68 11.65 -28.96
CA GLY A 60 23.19 10.87 -30.09
C GLY A 60 22.43 9.58 -30.39
N LYS A 61 21.43 9.22 -29.58
CA LYS A 61 20.54 8.06 -29.81
C LYS A 61 19.13 8.49 -30.17
N ALA A 62 18.45 9.15 -29.23
CA ALA A 62 17.06 9.59 -29.38
C ALA A 62 16.93 11.12 -29.38
N VAL A 63 18.01 11.83 -29.03
CA VAL A 63 18.07 13.28 -28.94
C VAL A 63 19.21 13.79 -29.82
N HIS A 64 18.83 14.52 -30.88
CA HIS A 64 19.76 15.19 -31.78
C HIS A 64 19.65 16.70 -31.60
N LEU A 65 20.50 17.25 -30.74
CA LEU A 65 20.59 18.69 -30.50
C LEU A 65 21.54 19.33 -31.50
N SER A 66 21.22 20.57 -31.89
CA SER A 66 22.14 21.39 -32.68
C SER A 66 23.42 21.68 -31.90
N TYR A 67 24.51 21.98 -32.61
CA TYR A 67 25.76 22.36 -31.96
C TYR A 67 25.57 23.56 -31.02
N GLU A 68 24.76 24.54 -31.42
CA GLU A 68 24.44 25.72 -30.61
C GLU A 68 23.66 25.35 -29.34
N ASP A 69 22.63 24.50 -29.44
CA ASP A 69 21.87 24.05 -28.27
C ASP A 69 22.78 23.27 -27.29
N LYS A 70 23.72 22.46 -27.80
CA LYS A 70 24.71 21.76 -26.96
C LYS A 70 25.64 22.74 -26.24
N LEU A 71 26.09 23.80 -26.92
CA LEU A 71 26.89 24.85 -26.28
C LEU A 71 26.09 25.54 -25.15
N GLN A 72 24.80 25.79 -25.37
CA GLN A 72 23.93 26.38 -24.35
C GLN A 72 23.71 25.44 -23.15
N LEU A 73 23.45 24.14 -23.37
CA LEU A 73 23.32 23.17 -22.28
C LEU A 73 24.60 23.04 -21.45
N VAL A 74 25.77 23.04 -22.11
CA VAL A 74 27.07 23.05 -21.43
C VAL A 74 27.25 24.36 -20.66
N ALA A 75 26.93 25.51 -21.25
CA ALA A 75 26.99 26.80 -20.59
C ALA A 75 26.12 26.84 -19.31
N PHE A 76 24.87 26.39 -19.39
CA PHE A 76 24.00 26.30 -18.21
C PHE A 76 24.56 25.35 -17.15
N SER A 77 25.08 24.18 -17.56
CA SER A 77 25.69 23.22 -16.62
C SER A 77 26.88 23.84 -15.89
N GLN A 78 27.74 24.57 -16.62
CA GLN A 78 28.89 25.27 -16.04
C GLN A 78 28.46 26.40 -15.11
N GLN A 79 27.41 27.16 -15.46
CA GLN A 79 26.85 28.20 -14.59
C GLN A 79 26.30 27.61 -13.28
N VAL A 80 25.61 26.46 -13.33
CA VAL A 80 25.09 25.79 -12.13
C VAL A 80 26.21 25.29 -11.21
N SER A 81 27.29 24.76 -11.78
CA SER A 81 28.38 24.16 -11.01
C SER A 81 29.43 25.17 -10.52
N HIS A 82 29.68 26.22 -11.29
CA HIS A 82 30.81 27.13 -11.07
C HIS A 82 30.41 28.61 -10.97
N GLY A 83 29.13 28.93 -11.18
CA GLY A 83 28.66 30.32 -11.21
C GLY A 83 29.06 31.06 -12.49
N PRO A 84 29.03 32.39 -12.49
CA PRO A 84 29.39 33.22 -13.63
C PRO A 84 30.82 32.98 -14.12
N LEU A 85 31.02 32.99 -15.44
CA LEU A 85 32.35 32.80 -16.03
C LEU A 85 33.37 33.83 -15.52
N SER A 86 32.95 35.08 -15.25
CA SER A 86 33.81 36.15 -14.72
C SER A 86 34.50 35.76 -13.41
N GLU A 87 33.82 34.97 -12.57
CA GLU A 87 34.33 34.50 -11.30
C GLU A 87 35.14 33.20 -11.47
N ALA A 88 34.66 32.31 -12.35
CA ALA A 88 35.28 31.03 -12.60
C ALA A 88 36.57 31.11 -13.45
N VAL A 89 36.75 32.17 -14.26
CA VAL A 89 37.85 32.30 -15.24
C VAL A 89 39.23 32.12 -14.62
N SER A 90 39.41 32.58 -13.37
CA SER A 90 40.68 32.48 -12.62
C SER A 90 41.08 31.05 -12.30
N LYS A 91 40.10 30.13 -12.21
CA LYS A 91 40.28 28.72 -11.86
C LYS A 91 40.35 27.82 -13.10
N LEU A 92 40.07 28.35 -14.28
CA LEU A 92 40.03 27.57 -15.52
C LEU A 92 41.39 27.63 -16.24
N PRO A 93 41.84 26.51 -16.84
CA PRO A 93 43.04 26.51 -17.67
C PRO A 93 42.95 27.53 -18.81
N PRO A 94 44.05 28.11 -19.31
CA PRO A 94 43.99 28.93 -20.53
C PRO A 94 43.57 28.05 -21.72
N LEU A 95 42.79 28.61 -22.65
CA LEU A 95 42.44 27.91 -23.88
C LEU A 95 43.66 27.84 -24.81
N GLY A 96 43.87 26.69 -25.44
CA GLY A 96 44.87 26.54 -26.50
C GLY A 96 44.48 27.31 -27.76
N ALA A 97 45.46 27.71 -28.55
CA ALA A 97 45.24 28.52 -29.76
C ALA A 97 44.31 27.84 -30.79
N LEU A 98 44.28 26.49 -30.82
CA LEU A 98 43.48 25.67 -31.73
C LEU A 98 42.17 25.16 -31.10
N ASP A 99 41.88 25.48 -29.83
CA ASP A 99 40.68 25.01 -29.13
C ASP A 99 39.45 25.86 -29.47
N VAL A 100 38.95 25.69 -30.71
CA VAL A 100 37.77 26.41 -31.22
C VAL A 100 36.52 26.04 -30.42
N VAL A 101 36.34 24.76 -30.11
CA VAL A 101 35.16 24.28 -29.36
C VAL A 101 35.16 24.79 -27.92
N GLY A 102 36.32 24.80 -27.26
CA GLY A 102 36.47 25.37 -25.93
C GLY A 102 36.23 26.87 -25.91
N ARG A 103 36.65 27.59 -26.96
CA ARG A 103 36.34 29.02 -27.14
C ARG A 103 34.84 29.24 -27.27
N ASP A 104 34.16 28.47 -28.11
CA ASP A 104 32.70 28.59 -28.32
C ASP A 104 31.91 28.27 -27.05
N ARG A 105 32.34 27.26 -26.28
CA ARG A 105 31.76 26.94 -24.96
C ARG A 105 31.93 28.08 -23.98
N ARG A 106 33.12 28.70 -23.91
CA ARG A 106 33.34 29.87 -23.03
C ARG A 106 32.53 31.06 -23.48
N LEU A 107 32.41 31.31 -24.78
CA LEU A 107 31.57 32.40 -25.30
C LEU A 107 30.10 32.16 -24.95
N ALA A 108 29.59 30.95 -25.10
CA ALA A 108 28.22 30.61 -24.71
C ALA A 108 27.99 30.79 -23.19
N TRP A 109 28.96 30.36 -22.36
CA TRP A 109 28.90 30.56 -20.92
C TRP A 109 29.00 32.04 -20.54
N GLN A 110 29.87 32.80 -21.18
CA GLN A 110 30.02 34.24 -20.97
C GLN A 110 28.71 34.99 -21.26
N LYS A 111 27.96 34.58 -22.29
CA LYS A 111 26.67 35.18 -22.65
C LYS A 111 25.61 35.03 -21.54
N LEU A 112 25.74 34.05 -20.64
CA LEU A 112 24.82 33.89 -19.51
C LEU A 112 25.02 34.97 -18.43
N GLY A 113 26.19 35.63 -18.40
CA GLY A 113 26.47 36.69 -17.44
C GLY A 113 26.34 36.23 -15.98
N ASN A 114 25.63 37.02 -15.17
CA ASN A 114 25.44 36.78 -13.73
C ASN A 114 24.15 35.99 -13.43
N LEU A 115 23.78 35.07 -14.30
CA LEU A 115 22.60 34.22 -14.12
C LEU A 115 22.76 33.36 -12.86
N ASP A 116 21.74 33.35 -11.99
CA ASP A 116 21.77 32.54 -10.77
C ASP A 116 21.65 31.04 -11.08
N ALA A 117 22.09 30.19 -10.16
CA ALA A 117 22.09 28.74 -10.33
C ALA A 117 20.69 28.19 -10.65
N ASP A 118 19.64 28.66 -9.98
CA ASP A 118 18.27 28.20 -10.26
C ASP A 118 17.74 28.71 -11.60
N GLN A 119 18.15 29.91 -12.03
CA GLN A 119 17.81 30.42 -13.36
C GLN A 119 18.51 29.61 -14.45
N ALA A 120 19.78 29.23 -14.24
CA ALA A 120 20.52 28.36 -15.14
C ALA A 120 19.91 26.95 -15.21
N ARG A 121 19.47 26.37 -14.08
CA ARG A 121 18.72 25.10 -14.04
C ARG A 121 17.43 25.18 -14.85
N ARG A 122 16.65 26.26 -14.69
CA ARG A 122 15.42 26.50 -15.48
C ARG A 122 15.73 26.57 -16.96
N GLY A 123 16.72 27.37 -17.36
CA GLY A 123 17.11 27.51 -18.77
C GLY A 123 17.57 26.19 -19.39
N PHE A 124 18.29 25.34 -18.63
CA PHE A 124 18.67 24.00 -19.08
C PHE A 124 17.44 23.13 -19.34
N VAL A 125 16.53 23.06 -18.35
CA VAL A 125 15.33 22.21 -18.40
C VAL A 125 14.39 22.69 -19.51
N GLU A 126 14.16 23.99 -19.63
CA GLU A 126 13.31 24.59 -20.65
C GLU A 126 13.84 24.34 -22.06
N LEU A 127 15.16 24.51 -22.26
CA LEU A 127 15.79 24.20 -23.54
C LEU A 127 15.58 22.73 -23.91
N LEU A 128 15.70 21.81 -22.95
CA LEU A 128 15.49 20.39 -23.18
C LEU A 128 14.02 20.05 -23.47
N TYR A 129 13.07 20.63 -22.74
CA TYR A 129 11.64 20.48 -23.01
C TYR A 129 11.26 20.97 -24.41
N ARG A 130 11.77 22.14 -24.81
CA ARG A 130 11.48 22.72 -26.12
C ARG A 130 12.07 21.90 -27.27
N ARG A 131 13.24 21.28 -27.07
CA ARG A 131 13.95 20.54 -28.11
C ARG A 131 13.61 19.05 -28.15
N CYS A 132 13.12 18.48 -27.06
CA CYS A 132 12.80 17.06 -26.96
C CYS A 132 11.47 16.81 -26.22
N PRO A 133 10.36 16.60 -26.95
CA PRO A 133 9.08 16.26 -26.35
C PRO A 133 9.08 14.96 -25.53
N LEU A 134 9.95 14.00 -25.87
CA LEU A 134 10.11 12.75 -25.11
C LEU A 134 10.59 12.99 -23.67
N PHE A 135 11.25 14.12 -23.41
CA PHE A 135 11.66 14.50 -22.07
C PHE A 135 10.45 14.77 -21.16
N ASN A 136 9.32 15.25 -21.70
CA ASN A 136 8.06 15.41 -20.94
C ASN A 136 7.54 14.06 -20.43
N ALA A 137 7.44 13.08 -21.32
CA ALA A 137 6.99 11.74 -20.94
C ALA A 137 7.94 11.09 -19.92
N TYR A 138 9.24 11.35 -20.04
CA TYR A 138 10.25 10.87 -19.10
C TYR A 138 10.11 11.50 -17.70
N THR A 139 9.92 12.81 -17.60
CA THR A 139 9.73 13.48 -16.30
C THR A 139 8.39 13.15 -15.67
N GLU A 140 7.34 13.00 -16.49
CA GLU A 140 6.03 12.52 -16.05
C GLU A 140 6.07 11.08 -15.52
N ALA A 141 6.73 10.16 -16.22
CA ALA A 141 6.88 8.78 -15.75
C ALA A 141 7.60 8.71 -14.40
N HIS A 142 8.69 9.46 -14.23
CA HIS A 142 9.40 9.53 -12.96
C HIS A 142 8.58 10.16 -11.84
N ARG A 143 7.70 11.12 -12.16
CA ARG A 143 6.77 11.69 -11.19
C ARG A 143 5.79 10.60 -10.70
N CYS A 144 5.16 9.89 -11.63
CA CYS A 144 4.22 8.83 -11.29
C CYS A 144 4.89 7.70 -10.48
N GLU A 145 6.10 7.29 -10.86
CA GLU A 145 6.87 6.27 -10.13
C GLU A 145 7.15 6.69 -8.68
N LYS A 146 7.55 7.96 -8.45
CA LYS A 146 7.82 8.47 -7.10
C LYS A 146 6.57 8.48 -6.24
N GLU A 147 5.45 8.97 -6.78
CA GLU A 147 4.16 9.01 -6.08
C GLU A 147 3.66 7.60 -5.73
N GLU A 148 3.82 6.63 -6.63
CA GLU A 148 3.47 5.23 -6.38
C GLU A 148 4.34 4.59 -5.30
N GLN A 149 5.65 4.83 -5.33
CA GLN A 149 6.56 4.36 -4.29
C GLN A 149 6.20 4.91 -2.91
N GLU A 150 5.87 6.20 -2.81
CA GLU A 150 5.45 6.81 -1.56
C GLU A 150 4.16 6.19 -1.02
N ARG A 151 3.19 5.90 -1.91
CA ARG A 151 1.96 5.20 -1.53
C ARG A 151 2.22 3.80 -0.99
N LEU A 152 3.08 3.02 -1.64
CA LEU A 152 3.44 1.67 -1.21
C LEU A 152 4.11 1.67 0.16
N ILE A 153 5.04 2.60 0.41
CA ILE A 153 5.73 2.75 1.70
C ILE A 153 4.72 3.08 2.81
N GLU A 154 3.76 3.96 2.54
CA GLU A 154 2.76 4.35 3.52
C GLU A 154 1.74 3.23 3.79
N GLU A 155 1.32 2.48 2.76
CA GLU A 155 0.48 1.29 2.91
C GLU A 155 1.20 0.19 3.71
N GLU A 156 2.49 -0.06 3.44
CA GLU A 156 3.30 -1.02 4.20
C GLU A 156 3.46 -0.57 5.67
N ARG A 157 3.70 0.72 5.91
CA ARG A 157 3.78 1.28 7.27
C ARG A 157 2.49 1.07 8.03
N LYS A 158 1.33 1.36 7.42
CA LYS A 158 0.01 1.15 8.04
C LYS A 158 -0.24 -0.33 8.35
N ARG A 159 0.12 -1.22 7.43
CA ARG A 159 0.00 -2.68 7.63
C ARG A 159 0.84 -3.15 8.83
N ARG A 160 2.09 -2.69 8.94
CA ARG A 160 2.96 -3.03 10.08
C ARG A 160 2.41 -2.53 11.42
N LEU A 161 1.82 -1.33 11.45
CA LEU A 161 1.20 -0.79 12.66
C LEU A 161 -0.02 -1.60 13.11
N LEU A 162 -0.87 -2.00 12.16
CA LEU A 162 -2.03 -2.85 12.44
C LEU A 162 -1.61 -4.23 12.95
N GLU A 163 -0.63 -4.86 12.32
CA GLU A 163 -0.09 -6.16 12.74
C GLU A 163 0.55 -6.09 14.14
N GLU A 164 1.25 -5.01 14.46
CA GLU A 164 1.81 -4.80 15.80
C GLU A 164 0.71 -4.57 16.85
N GLU A 165 -0.34 -3.82 16.51
CA GLU A 165 -1.49 -3.60 17.39
C GLU A 165 -2.25 -4.91 17.66
N GLU A 166 -2.50 -5.70 16.63
CA GLU A 166 -3.14 -7.01 16.73
C GLU A 166 -2.30 -7.97 17.58
N ARG A 167 -0.98 -8.03 17.37
CA ARG A 167 -0.07 -8.83 18.19
C ARG A 167 -0.12 -8.42 19.67
N LYS A 168 -0.11 -7.12 19.97
CA LYS A 168 -0.22 -6.63 21.36
C LYS A 168 -1.56 -6.99 22.00
N LYS A 169 -2.67 -6.95 21.25
CA LYS A 169 -3.99 -7.38 21.75
C LYS A 169 -3.99 -8.86 22.08
N LEU A 170 -3.44 -9.70 21.20
CA LEU A 170 -3.35 -11.13 21.41
C LEU A 170 -2.47 -11.50 22.62
N GLU A 171 -1.29 -10.87 22.74
CA GLU A 171 -0.39 -11.05 23.89
C GLU A 171 -1.05 -10.62 25.22
N ALA A 172 -1.81 -9.51 25.21
CA ALA A 172 -2.54 -9.05 26.38
C ALA A 172 -3.68 -10.00 26.78
N GLU A 173 -4.41 -10.53 25.80
CA GLU A 173 -5.47 -11.52 26.03
C GLU A 173 -4.89 -12.85 26.57
N GLU A 174 -3.79 -13.34 26.01
CA GLU A 174 -3.11 -14.55 26.50
C GLU A 174 -2.61 -14.35 27.93
N LYS A 175 -2.02 -13.20 28.23
CA LYS A 175 -1.55 -12.87 29.58
C LYS A 175 -2.69 -12.86 30.59
N LEU A 176 -3.84 -12.28 30.22
CA LEU A 176 -5.03 -12.27 31.08
C LEU A 176 -5.54 -13.69 31.34
N LYS A 177 -5.61 -14.54 30.31
CA LYS A 177 -6.01 -15.95 30.46
C LYS A 177 -5.05 -16.72 31.37
N ARG A 178 -3.74 -16.50 31.22
CA ARG A 178 -2.73 -17.14 32.09
C ARG A 178 -2.89 -16.72 33.55
N GLU A 179 -3.08 -15.43 33.80
CA GLU A 179 -3.30 -14.92 35.16
C GLU A 179 -4.59 -15.48 35.78
N GLN A 180 -5.66 -15.65 34.99
CA GLN A 180 -6.89 -16.29 35.45
C GLN A 180 -6.66 -17.76 35.85
N LEU A 181 -5.99 -18.54 35.00
CA LEU A 181 -5.65 -19.94 35.28
C LEU A 181 -4.78 -20.07 36.54
N GLU A 182 -3.76 -19.22 36.69
CA GLU A 182 -2.92 -19.22 37.89
C GLU A 182 -3.73 -18.92 39.16
N LYS A 183 -4.66 -17.94 39.10
CA LYS A 183 -5.56 -17.64 40.23
C LYS A 183 -6.47 -18.82 40.55
N GLU A 184 -7.05 -19.48 39.55
CA GLU A 184 -7.88 -20.68 39.73
C GLU A 184 -7.09 -21.82 40.36
N GLU A 185 -5.86 -22.06 39.92
CA GLU A 185 -4.97 -23.08 40.51
C GLU A 185 -4.62 -22.77 41.96
N LEU A 186 -4.32 -21.51 42.28
CA LEU A 186 -4.06 -21.08 43.65
C LEU A 186 -5.27 -21.29 44.56
N ILE A 187 -6.46 -20.89 44.11
CA ILE A 187 -7.71 -21.13 44.84
C ILE A 187 -7.93 -22.63 45.06
N LYS A 188 -7.73 -23.44 44.01
CA LYS A 188 -7.84 -24.90 44.08
C LYS A 188 -6.89 -25.51 45.12
N GLN A 189 -5.63 -25.09 45.12
CA GLN A 189 -4.64 -25.55 46.09
C GLN A 189 -5.01 -25.13 47.52
N GLN A 190 -5.48 -23.90 47.71
CA GLN A 190 -5.90 -23.39 49.01
C GLN A 190 -7.08 -24.19 49.57
N ILE A 191 -8.08 -24.52 48.75
CA ILE A 191 -9.20 -25.38 49.14
C ILE A 191 -8.69 -26.77 49.52
N LYS A 192 -7.83 -27.39 48.69
CA LYS A 192 -7.26 -28.71 48.99
C LYS A 192 -6.50 -28.72 50.32
N GLN A 193 -5.68 -27.71 50.59
CA GLN A 193 -4.90 -27.61 51.82
C GLN A 193 -5.80 -27.41 53.05
N ALA A 194 -6.79 -26.51 52.97
CA ALA A 194 -7.73 -26.26 54.06
C ALA A 194 -8.55 -27.52 54.39
N LEU A 195 -9.05 -28.22 53.37
CA LEU A 195 -9.81 -29.45 53.54
C LEU A 195 -8.96 -30.56 54.15
N ASN A 196 -7.71 -30.69 53.68
CA ASN A 196 -6.74 -31.65 54.23
C ASN A 196 -6.48 -31.37 55.71
N GLN A 197 -6.20 -30.12 56.10
CA GLN A 197 -6.00 -29.76 57.51
C GLN A 197 -7.18 -30.16 58.41
N GLN A 198 -8.41 -30.00 57.93
CA GLN A 198 -9.61 -30.35 58.71
C GLN A 198 -9.81 -31.86 58.85
N THR A 199 -9.48 -32.66 57.84
CA THR A 199 -9.77 -34.10 57.80
C THR A 199 -8.56 -35.00 58.03
N TYR A 200 -7.35 -34.43 58.14
CA TYR A 200 -6.10 -35.18 58.25
C TYR A 200 -6.09 -36.16 59.42
N GLU A 201 -6.47 -35.72 60.62
CA GLU A 201 -6.46 -36.57 61.82
C GLU A 201 -7.42 -37.76 61.69
N GLN A 202 -8.61 -37.53 61.13
CA GLN A 202 -9.62 -38.56 60.92
C GLN A 202 -9.12 -39.62 59.93
N PHE A 203 -8.54 -39.18 58.80
CA PHE A 203 -7.99 -40.09 57.79
C PHE A 203 -6.73 -40.82 58.28
N ARG A 204 -5.90 -40.15 59.08
CA ARG A 204 -4.70 -40.75 59.69
C ARG A 204 -5.09 -41.90 60.63
N ASN A 205 -6.03 -41.66 61.54
CA ASN A 205 -6.50 -42.67 62.48
C ASN A 205 -7.13 -43.87 61.75
N TYR A 206 -7.91 -43.62 60.69
CA TYR A 206 -8.48 -44.68 59.87
C TYR A 206 -7.41 -45.49 59.14
N ALA A 207 -6.39 -44.82 58.57
CA ALA A 207 -5.30 -45.48 57.88
C ALA A 207 -4.43 -46.34 58.82
N GLU A 208 -4.20 -45.87 60.05
CA GLU A 208 -3.46 -46.62 61.08
C GLU A 208 -4.19 -47.90 61.50
N GLN A 209 -5.53 -47.88 61.55
CA GLN A 209 -6.34 -49.07 61.82
C GLN A 209 -6.29 -50.10 60.68
N GLN A 210 -6.28 -49.65 59.42
CA GLN A 210 -6.30 -50.54 58.26
C GLN A 210 -4.92 -51.13 57.94
N PHE A 211 -3.85 -50.36 58.14
CA PHE A 211 -2.47 -50.77 57.86
C PHE A 211 -1.53 -50.46 59.04
N PRO A 212 -1.59 -51.19 60.16
CA PRO A 212 -0.70 -50.94 61.30
C PRO A 212 0.78 -51.16 60.91
N GLY A 213 1.64 -50.18 61.20
CA GLY A 213 3.10 -50.28 61.02
C GLY A 213 3.63 -50.11 59.59
N ASP A 214 2.78 -49.81 58.60
CA ASP A 214 3.17 -49.59 57.21
C ASP A 214 2.92 -48.13 56.76
N PRO A 215 3.91 -47.23 56.90
CA PRO A 215 3.73 -45.80 56.63
C PRO A 215 3.49 -45.47 55.14
N GLU A 216 4.00 -46.27 54.20
CA GLU A 216 3.78 -46.03 52.76
C GLU A 216 2.32 -46.32 52.36
N LYS A 217 1.76 -47.43 52.84
CA LYS A 217 0.35 -47.76 52.56
C LYS A 217 -0.61 -46.82 53.29
N GLN A 218 -0.28 -46.44 54.53
CA GLN A 218 -1.04 -45.42 55.26
C GLN A 218 -1.06 -44.09 54.48
N GLY A 219 0.10 -43.61 54.00
CA GLY A 219 0.19 -42.37 53.22
C GLY A 219 -0.59 -42.42 51.91
N THR A 220 -0.57 -43.56 51.22
CA THR A 220 -1.33 -43.76 49.97
C THR A 220 -2.84 -43.74 50.21
N LEU A 221 -3.31 -44.42 51.26
CA LEU A 221 -4.73 -44.45 51.64
C LEU A 221 -5.24 -43.07 52.08
N ILE A 222 -4.45 -42.33 52.87
CA ILE A 222 -4.78 -40.96 53.28
C ILE A 222 -4.94 -40.06 52.05
N LYS A 223 -4.01 -40.15 51.09
CA LYS A 223 -4.09 -39.39 49.84
C LYS A 223 -5.35 -39.72 49.03
N GLN A 224 -5.73 -40.99 48.95
CA GLN A 224 -6.94 -41.43 48.25
C GLN A 224 -8.21 -40.88 48.92
N LEU A 225 -8.30 -40.95 50.25
CA LEU A 225 -9.44 -40.43 51.02
C LEU A 225 -9.55 -38.90 50.89
N GLN A 226 -8.42 -38.20 50.92
CA GLN A 226 -8.38 -36.75 50.70
C GLN A 226 -8.85 -36.35 49.31
N GLU A 227 -8.47 -37.10 48.27
CA GLU A 227 -8.92 -36.82 46.91
C GLU A 227 -10.42 -37.10 46.75
N GLN A 228 -10.94 -38.19 47.33
CA GLN A 228 -12.39 -38.47 47.32
C GLN A 228 -13.18 -37.39 48.06
N HIS A 229 -12.70 -36.98 49.23
CA HIS A 229 -13.33 -35.93 50.02
C HIS A 229 -13.32 -34.58 49.29
N TYR A 230 -12.21 -34.26 48.61
CA TYR A 230 -12.14 -33.08 47.75
C TYR A 230 -13.15 -33.14 46.59
N ILE A 231 -13.26 -34.27 45.89
CA ILE A 231 -14.22 -34.44 44.80
C ILE A 231 -15.66 -34.25 45.30
N GLN A 232 -16.01 -34.86 46.42
CA GLN A 232 -17.33 -34.74 47.02
C GLN A 232 -17.64 -33.30 47.42
N TYR A 233 -16.68 -32.61 48.02
CA TYR A 233 -16.81 -31.20 48.40
C TYR A 233 -17.01 -30.29 47.18
N MET A 234 -16.23 -30.50 46.11
CA MET A 234 -16.39 -29.73 44.88
C MET A 234 -17.75 -29.98 44.20
N GLN A 235 -18.28 -31.20 44.24
CA GLN A 235 -19.63 -31.50 43.72
C GLN A 235 -20.72 -30.76 44.52
N GLN A 236 -20.58 -30.68 45.84
CA GLN A 236 -21.52 -29.94 46.68
C GLN A 236 -21.47 -28.43 46.40
N LEU A 237 -20.27 -27.85 46.27
CA LEU A 237 -20.10 -26.44 45.88
C LEU A 237 -20.72 -26.14 44.52
N GLN A 238 -20.53 -27.03 43.53
CA GLN A 238 -21.15 -26.88 42.21
C GLN A 238 -22.68 -26.94 42.27
N ALA A 239 -23.25 -27.81 43.12
CA ALA A 239 -24.70 -27.88 43.31
C ALA A 239 -25.26 -26.59 43.94
N VAL A 240 -24.58 -26.05 44.96
CA VAL A 240 -24.99 -24.78 45.61
C VAL A 240 -24.88 -23.60 44.65
N HIS A 241 -23.78 -23.47 43.90
CA HIS A 241 -23.65 -22.42 42.89
C HIS A 241 -24.70 -22.54 41.78
N ARG A 242 -25.06 -23.77 41.39
CA ARG A 242 -26.11 -24.02 40.42
C ARG A 242 -27.48 -23.61 40.94
N ASP A 243 -27.77 -23.88 42.22
CA ASP A 243 -29.02 -23.47 42.86
C ASP A 243 -29.09 -21.94 43.04
N GLU A 244 -27.98 -21.28 43.37
CA GLU A 244 -27.87 -19.82 43.43
C GLU A 244 -28.07 -19.15 42.05
N GLU A 245 -27.50 -19.70 40.97
CA GLU A 245 -27.74 -19.19 39.60
C GLU A 245 -29.20 -19.37 39.14
N ILE A 246 -29.87 -20.43 39.59
CA ILE A 246 -31.30 -20.67 39.31
C ILE A 246 -32.18 -19.69 40.08
N ILE A 247 -31.84 -19.36 41.33
CA ILE A 247 -32.59 -18.38 42.13
C ILE A 247 -32.42 -16.95 41.57
N LEU A 248 -31.21 -16.58 41.13
CA LEU A 248 -30.94 -15.26 40.52
C LEU A 248 -31.63 -15.07 39.15
N LYS A 249 -31.80 -16.15 38.38
CA LYS A 249 -32.58 -16.14 37.12
C LYS A 249 -34.09 -16.33 37.34
N GLY A 250 -34.51 -16.77 38.53
CA GLY A 250 -35.90 -17.05 38.90
C GLY A 250 -36.70 -15.83 39.34
N THR A 251 -36.03 -14.73 39.74
CA THR A 251 -36.70 -13.50 40.21
C THR A 251 -37.23 -12.57 39.11
N ASP A 252 -36.98 -12.85 37.84
CA ASP A 252 -37.51 -12.05 36.71
C ASP A 252 -38.75 -12.68 36.03
N ASN A 253 -39.25 -13.85 36.49
CA ASN A 253 -40.34 -14.58 35.82
C ASN A 253 -41.43 -15.09 36.77
N GLU A 254 -42.00 -14.22 37.61
CA GLU A 254 -43.31 -14.45 38.22
C GLU A 254 -44.33 -13.37 37.82
N VAL A 255 -44.77 -13.42 36.55
CA VAL A 255 -46.15 -13.06 36.15
C VAL A 255 -46.50 -13.75 34.83
N ASN A 256 -46.94 -15.00 34.92
CA ASN A 256 -48.27 -15.42 34.43
C ASN A 256 -48.37 -16.94 34.47
N ALA A 257 -49.21 -17.40 35.39
CA ALA A 257 -49.73 -18.75 35.42
C ALA A 257 -50.90 -18.90 34.45
N ASN A 258 -51.06 -20.15 33.99
CA ASN A 258 -52.24 -20.79 33.38
C ASN A 258 -52.39 -20.50 31.87
N GLU A 259 -52.46 -21.50 30.98
CA GLU A 259 -53.51 -22.51 30.92
C GLU A 259 -53.11 -23.77 30.11
N GLU A 260 -53.72 -24.86 30.54
CA GLU A 260 -53.99 -26.19 29.98
C GLU A 260 -53.37 -26.71 28.65
N LYS A 261 -52.83 -27.93 28.77
CA LYS A 261 -52.99 -29.11 27.89
C LYS A 261 -53.74 -28.88 26.55
N THR A 262 -53.15 -29.32 25.43
CA THR A 262 -53.65 -30.45 24.59
C THR A 262 -52.61 -30.86 23.52
N GLN A 263 -52.58 -32.17 23.32
CA GLN A 263 -51.99 -33.07 22.31
C GLN A 263 -51.75 -32.62 20.83
N THR A 264 -50.57 -33.03 20.32
CA THR A 264 -50.22 -33.61 18.99
C THR A 264 -50.29 -32.83 17.65
N THR A 265 -49.19 -33.01 16.89
CA THR A 265 -49.09 -33.24 15.41
C THR A 265 -48.62 -32.07 14.51
N GLU A 266 -47.41 -32.29 13.99
CA GLU A 266 -46.87 -32.04 12.64
C GLU A 266 -47.15 -30.76 11.83
N GLN A 267 -46.03 -30.30 11.24
CA GLN A 267 -45.85 -29.75 9.88
C GLN A 267 -45.94 -28.24 9.62
N SER A 268 -44.89 -27.80 8.93
CA SER A 268 -44.81 -26.83 7.82
C SER A 268 -44.81 -25.32 8.12
N SER A 269 -43.62 -24.77 7.85
CA SER A 269 -43.29 -23.54 7.10
C SER A 269 -43.96 -22.22 7.49
N ASP A 270 -43.10 -21.33 8.02
CA ASP A 270 -43.35 -19.92 8.26
C ASP A 270 -43.70 -19.12 6.99
N ASP A 271 -44.60 -18.19 7.25
CA ASP A 271 -45.29 -17.24 6.39
C ASP A 271 -44.48 -15.95 6.15
N LEU A 272 -44.66 -15.41 4.94
CA LEU A 272 -44.99 -14.02 4.60
C LEU A 272 -44.49 -12.83 5.46
N ASN A 273 -43.63 -12.02 4.83
CA ASN A 273 -43.94 -10.67 4.32
C ASN A 273 -44.68 -9.63 5.20
N ASN A 274 -44.00 -8.52 5.56
CA ASN A 274 -44.45 -7.11 5.55
C ASN A 274 -43.36 -6.26 6.22
N GLY A 275 -42.93 -5.07 5.80
CA GLY A 275 -43.58 -4.01 5.03
C GLY A 275 -43.63 -2.73 5.88
N SER A 276 -42.66 -1.80 5.72
CA SER A 276 -42.87 -0.34 5.61
C SER A 276 -41.57 0.50 5.62
N PRO A 277 -41.56 1.69 4.95
CA PRO A 277 -40.39 2.55 4.65
C PRO A 277 -40.33 3.76 5.64
N PRO A 278 -39.64 4.93 5.44
CA PRO A 278 -38.77 5.41 4.35
C PRO A 278 -37.47 6.14 4.82
N ALA A 279 -36.51 6.40 3.93
CA ALA A 279 -35.74 7.67 3.90
C ALA A 279 -34.79 7.76 2.70
N LEU A 280 -34.84 8.92 2.07
CA LEU A 280 -34.08 9.41 0.93
C LEU A 280 -32.55 9.37 1.17
N SER A 281 -31.76 8.75 0.28
CA SER A 281 -30.41 9.26 -0.05
C SER A 281 -29.78 8.55 -1.24
N SER A 282 -29.33 9.37 -2.19
CA SER A 282 -28.17 9.15 -3.05
C SER A 282 -28.20 8.01 -4.07
N LEU A 283 -28.26 8.41 -5.33
CA LEU A 283 -27.88 7.66 -6.53
C LEU A 283 -26.41 7.20 -6.45
N SER A 284 -26.13 6.15 -5.70
CA SER A 284 -25.00 5.27 -5.99
C SER A 284 -25.58 4.02 -6.65
N GLU A 285 -25.48 3.93 -7.97
CA GLU A 285 -25.52 2.63 -8.66
C GLU A 285 -24.35 1.81 -8.11
N THR A 286 -24.59 1.16 -6.97
CA THR A 286 -23.67 0.23 -6.35
C THR A 286 -23.58 -0.96 -7.28
N LEU A 287 -22.58 -0.97 -8.16
CA LEU A 287 -22.18 -2.17 -8.87
C LEU A 287 -21.87 -3.22 -7.81
N VAL A 288 -22.77 -4.20 -7.70
CA VAL A 288 -22.66 -5.30 -6.73
C VAL A 288 -21.33 -6.02 -7.02
N PRO A 289 -20.50 -6.26 -5.99
CA PRO A 289 -19.24 -6.99 -6.18
C PRO A 289 -19.50 -8.34 -6.84
N ALA A 290 -18.56 -8.79 -7.67
CA ALA A 290 -18.68 -10.02 -8.43
C ALA A 290 -18.92 -11.20 -7.47
N ASN A 291 -20.06 -11.87 -7.61
CA ASN A 291 -20.40 -13.03 -6.81
C ASN A 291 -19.74 -14.26 -7.45
N MET A 292 -18.77 -14.86 -6.77
CA MET A 292 -18.10 -16.07 -7.26
C MET A 292 -18.98 -17.28 -6.92
N TRP A 293 -19.50 -17.93 -7.95
CA TRP A 293 -20.27 -19.16 -7.82
C TRP A 293 -19.56 -20.25 -8.60
N THR A 294 -19.11 -21.30 -7.90
CA THR A 294 -18.52 -22.46 -8.55
C THR A 294 -19.64 -23.44 -8.84
N ARG A 295 -19.90 -23.70 -10.13
CA ARG A 295 -20.89 -24.69 -10.56
C ARG A 295 -20.51 -26.10 -10.08
N SER A 296 -21.49 -26.88 -9.64
CA SER A 296 -21.28 -28.28 -9.23
C SER A 296 -20.90 -29.21 -10.40
N ASP A 297 -21.16 -28.79 -11.64
CA ASP A 297 -20.89 -29.53 -12.89
C ASP A 297 -19.68 -29.01 -13.68
N ILE A 298 -18.72 -28.35 -13.01
CA ILE A 298 -17.55 -27.70 -13.65
C ILE A 298 -16.73 -28.63 -14.57
N GLN A 299 -16.67 -29.93 -14.28
CA GLN A 299 -15.97 -30.90 -15.14
C GLN A 299 -16.68 -31.12 -16.48
N ALA A 300 -18.02 -31.20 -16.48
CA ALA A 300 -18.80 -31.33 -17.71
C ALA A 300 -18.73 -30.04 -18.54
N PHE A 301 -18.72 -28.87 -17.88
CA PHE A 301 -18.52 -27.58 -18.54
C PHE A 301 -17.15 -27.48 -19.25
N LYS A 302 -16.05 -27.83 -18.55
CA LYS A 302 -14.71 -27.85 -19.15
C LYS A 302 -14.62 -28.80 -20.35
N GLN A 303 -15.28 -29.95 -20.28
CA GLN A 303 -15.33 -30.90 -21.39
C GLN A 303 -16.10 -30.33 -22.59
N ALA A 304 -17.22 -29.65 -22.37
CA ALA A 304 -17.97 -29.00 -23.44
C ALA A 304 -17.20 -27.84 -24.09
N VAL A 305 -16.55 -26.98 -23.29
CA VAL A 305 -15.76 -25.84 -23.79
C VAL A 305 -14.49 -26.30 -24.52
N SER A 306 -13.81 -27.35 -24.04
CA SER A 306 -12.62 -27.89 -24.71
C SER A 306 -12.91 -28.61 -26.03
N GLN A 307 -14.13 -29.14 -26.20
CA GLN A 307 -14.60 -29.77 -27.43
C GLN A 307 -15.24 -28.78 -28.42
N ALA A 308 -15.64 -27.59 -27.96
CA ALA A 308 -16.18 -26.55 -28.81
C ALA A 308 -15.05 -25.87 -29.59
N GLU A 309 -14.96 -26.12 -30.91
CA GLU A 309 -14.15 -25.31 -31.81
C GLU A 309 -14.92 -24.04 -32.17
N GLY A 310 -14.55 -22.89 -31.58
CA GLY A 310 -15.21 -21.62 -31.88
C GLY A 310 -14.62 -20.39 -31.18
N ASP A 311 -15.13 -19.21 -31.57
CA ASP A 311 -14.70 -17.84 -31.21
C ASP A 311 -14.89 -17.45 -29.73
N GLY A 312 -15.15 -18.43 -28.85
CA GLY A 312 -15.42 -18.27 -27.42
C GLY A 312 -14.39 -18.93 -26.50
N VAL A 313 -13.33 -19.53 -27.05
CA VAL A 313 -12.28 -20.22 -26.27
C VAL A 313 -10.94 -19.53 -26.50
N VAL A 314 -10.36 -18.99 -25.43
CA VAL A 314 -9.05 -18.34 -25.45
C VAL A 314 -8.05 -19.20 -24.66
N ARG A 315 -6.97 -19.62 -25.31
CA ARG A 315 -5.85 -20.32 -24.66
C ARG A 315 -4.75 -19.30 -24.35
N VAL A 316 -4.43 -19.13 -23.07
CA VAL A 316 -3.39 -18.20 -22.61
C VAL A 316 -2.17 -19.00 -22.18
N GLY A 317 -1.02 -18.75 -22.81
CA GLY A 317 0.25 -19.38 -22.47
C GLY A 317 0.85 -18.85 -21.17
N HIS A 318 1.89 -19.52 -20.68
CA HIS A 318 2.59 -19.10 -19.47
C HIS A 318 3.26 -17.72 -19.66
N GLY A 319 2.90 -16.75 -18.81
CA GLY A 319 3.40 -15.38 -18.88
C GLY A 319 2.74 -14.49 -19.94
N GLU A 320 1.73 -15.00 -20.67
CA GLU A 320 0.96 -14.21 -21.63
C GLU A 320 -0.17 -13.44 -20.92
N THR A 321 -0.42 -12.21 -21.37
CA THR A 321 -1.55 -11.40 -20.92
C THR A 321 -2.54 -11.24 -22.08
N VAL A 322 -3.82 -11.52 -21.83
CA VAL A 322 -4.89 -11.32 -22.81
C VAL A 322 -5.91 -10.34 -22.29
N THR A 323 -6.33 -9.39 -23.13
CA THR A 323 -7.40 -8.43 -22.85
C THR A 323 -8.62 -8.79 -23.67
N VAL A 324 -9.72 -9.16 -23.00
CA VAL A 324 -11.00 -9.47 -23.65
C VAL A 324 -11.88 -8.21 -23.64
N ARG A 325 -12.36 -7.81 -24.83
CA ARG A 325 -13.34 -6.71 -24.97
C ARG A 325 -14.73 -7.30 -25.10
N VAL A 326 -15.56 -7.11 -24.08
CA VAL A 326 -16.95 -7.57 -24.08
C VAL A 326 -17.86 -6.43 -24.56
N PRO A 327 -18.64 -6.61 -25.64
CA PRO A 327 -19.61 -5.61 -26.09
C PRO A 327 -20.67 -5.39 -25.01
N THR A 328 -20.93 -4.13 -24.66
CA THR A 328 -21.98 -3.77 -23.69
C THR A 328 -23.28 -3.39 -24.41
N HIS A 329 -24.42 -3.84 -23.86
CA HIS A 329 -25.74 -3.44 -24.34
C HIS A 329 -26.17 -2.14 -23.65
N LYS A 330 -26.91 -1.26 -24.34
CA LYS A 330 -27.30 0.06 -23.81
C LYS A 330 -28.17 -0.02 -22.55
N ASP A 331 -28.93 -1.11 -22.41
CA ASP A 331 -29.78 -1.39 -21.24
C ASP A 331 -29.17 -2.46 -20.30
N GLY A 332 -27.91 -2.83 -20.51
CA GLY A 332 -27.23 -3.85 -19.72
C GLY A 332 -26.73 -3.29 -18.39
N SER A 333 -27.29 -3.76 -17.28
CA SER A 333 -26.87 -3.36 -15.93
C SER A 333 -25.84 -4.30 -15.29
N ARG A 334 -25.50 -5.42 -15.95
CA ARG A 334 -24.62 -6.48 -15.41
C ARG A 334 -23.81 -7.15 -16.51
N ILE A 335 -22.59 -7.55 -16.18
CA ILE A 335 -21.73 -8.42 -17.00
C ILE A 335 -21.60 -9.74 -16.25
N PHE A 336 -21.80 -10.84 -16.96
CA PHE A 336 -21.54 -12.19 -16.44
C PHE A 336 -20.38 -12.78 -17.22
N TRP A 337 -19.36 -13.26 -16.51
CA TRP A 337 -18.33 -14.13 -17.06
C TRP A 337 -18.23 -15.38 -16.21
N GLU A 338 -17.92 -16.50 -16.85
CA GLU A 338 -17.55 -17.75 -16.19
C GLU A 338 -16.18 -18.14 -16.75
N PHE A 339 -15.25 -18.52 -15.88
CA PHE A 339 -13.96 -19.03 -16.28
C PHE A 339 -13.67 -20.33 -15.51
N ALA A 340 -12.85 -21.18 -16.10
CA ALA A 340 -12.41 -22.41 -15.47
C ALA A 340 -10.94 -22.63 -15.82
N THR A 341 -10.15 -23.04 -14.83
CA THR A 341 -8.70 -23.30 -14.97
C THR A 341 -8.41 -24.74 -14.57
N ASP A 342 -7.51 -25.42 -15.28
CA ASP A 342 -7.18 -26.81 -14.99
C ASP A 342 -6.09 -26.98 -13.92
N HIS A 343 -5.26 -25.94 -13.70
CA HIS A 343 -4.04 -26.09 -12.90
C HIS A 343 -3.73 -24.90 -11.97
N TYR A 344 -4.55 -23.84 -11.92
CA TYR A 344 -4.28 -22.65 -11.09
C TYR A 344 -5.57 -21.95 -10.64
N ASP A 345 -5.73 -21.71 -9.34
CA ASP A 345 -6.73 -20.76 -8.84
C ASP A 345 -6.26 -19.33 -9.12
N ILE A 346 -7.15 -18.51 -9.68
CA ILE A 346 -6.95 -17.06 -9.78
C ILE A 346 -7.40 -16.47 -8.45
N GLY A 347 -6.52 -16.52 -7.46
CA GLY A 347 -6.67 -15.85 -6.17
C GLY A 347 -6.24 -14.40 -6.23
#